data_AF-A0A231UWM8-F1
#
_entry.id   AF-A0A231UWM8-F1
#
_cell.length_a   1.000
_cell.length_b   1.000
_cell.length_c   1.000
_cell.angle_alpha   90.00
_cell.angle_beta   90.00
_cell.angle_gamma   90.00
#
_symmetry.space_group_name_H-M   'P 1'
#
loop_
_entity.id
_entity.type
_entity.pdbx_description
1 polymer ?
#
loop_
_entity_poly.entity_id
_entity_poly.type
_entity_poly.pdbx_seq_one_letter_code
_entity_poly.pdbx_strand_id
1 'polypeptide(L)'
;MELLWPSVLLAILIIGLFLAERRWPAGVAKLEENIVASLLALITLISFAQVVARYGFNSGWGGALEMTRILFAWLILFGMSYGVRIGLHLGVDAIIRLFPRPLFKAAAIFGALCTLAYGLILLHSGFLAMVGADVGGNWRQSGAIGYWNFMFDRGTGLDDLRYPTWVSETFGVQERVQRWVAYLMLPVGLALLSFRSLQAVIAIARGDRELIVASHEAEELVSENLNALKE
;
A
#
# COMPACT_ATOMS: atom_id res chain seq x y z
N MET A 1 -16.51 17.55 16.27
CA MET A 1 -16.33 18.19 14.94
C MET A 1 -14.87 18.25 14.48
N GLU A 2 -13.88 17.83 15.29
CA GLU A 2 -12.45 17.86 14.89
C GLU A 2 -11.98 16.66 14.05
N LEU A 3 -12.77 15.58 13.98
CA LEU A 3 -12.47 14.35 13.22
C LEU A 3 -12.66 14.44 11.69
N LEU A 4 -13.19 15.55 11.20
CA LEU A 4 -13.52 15.71 9.77
C LEU A 4 -12.30 16.13 8.94
N TRP A 5 -11.46 17.03 9.45
CA TRP A 5 -10.42 17.67 8.63
C TRP A 5 -9.36 16.69 8.10
N PRO A 6 -8.79 15.78 8.91
CA PRO A 6 -7.75 14.88 8.44
C PRO A 6 -8.31 13.84 7.45
N SER A 7 -9.53 13.35 7.72
CA SER A 7 -10.25 12.41 6.85
C SER A 7 -10.66 13.06 5.52
N VAL A 8 -11.05 14.33 5.55
CA VAL A 8 -11.39 15.12 4.35
C VAL A 8 -10.14 15.41 3.51
N LEU A 9 -9.00 15.73 4.12
CA LEU A 9 -7.73 15.91 3.41
C LEU A 9 -7.29 14.62 2.71
N LEU A 10 -7.45 13.48 3.37
CA LEU A 10 -7.16 12.18 2.76
C LEU A 10 -8.12 11.88 1.60
N ALA A 11 -9.42 12.16 1.75
CA ALA A 11 -10.39 11.99 0.68
C ALA A 11 -10.09 12.91 -0.53
N ILE A 12 -9.71 14.16 -0.28
CA ILE A 12 -9.28 15.10 -1.32
C ILE A 12 -8.02 14.59 -2.01
N LEU A 13 -7.04 14.07 -1.27
CA LEU A 13 -5.83 13.46 -1.83
C LEU A 13 -6.19 12.28 -2.75
N ILE A 14 -7.07 11.38 -2.31
CA ILE A 14 -7.53 10.23 -3.10
C ILE A 14 -8.26 10.68 -4.36
N ILE A 15 -9.17 11.65 -4.26
CA ILE A 15 -9.90 12.21 -5.40
C ILE A 15 -8.92 12.93 -6.36
N GLY A 16 -7.94 13.64 -5.82
CA GLY A 16 -6.89 14.30 -6.59
C GLY A 16 -6.05 13.29 -7.37
N LEU A 17 -5.62 12.21 -6.73
CA LEU A 17 -4.90 11.10 -7.38
C LEU A 17 -5.76 10.43 -8.46
N PHE A 18 -7.05 10.22 -8.19
CA PHE A 18 -8.00 9.68 -9.17
C PHE A 18 -8.13 10.56 -10.41
N LEU A 19 -8.32 11.86 -10.23
CA LEU A 19 -8.44 12.82 -11.33
C LEU A 19 -7.13 12.96 -12.11
N ALA A 20 -6.00 12.97 -11.41
CA ALA A 20 -4.67 13.01 -12.00
C ALA A 20 -4.42 11.77 -12.87
N GLU A 21 -4.81 10.58 -12.40
CA GLU A 21 -4.66 9.36 -13.17
C GLU A 21 -5.57 9.33 -14.40
N ARG A 22 -6.83 9.75 -14.27
CA ARG A 22 -7.74 9.82 -15.41
C ARG A 22 -7.22 10.78 -16.49
N ARG A 23 -6.52 11.85 -16.08
CA ARG A 23 -5.95 12.82 -17.01
C ARG A 23 -4.62 12.36 -17.60
N TRP A 24 -3.72 11.78 -16.80
CA TRP A 24 -2.34 11.43 -17.16
C TRP A 24 -1.91 10.05 -16.63
N PRO A 25 -2.42 8.95 -17.21
CA PRO A 25 -2.19 7.60 -16.70
C PRO A 25 -0.71 7.19 -16.74
N ALA A 26 0.03 7.61 -17.77
CA ALA A 26 1.46 7.32 -17.93
C ALA A 26 2.34 8.11 -16.92
N GLY A 27 1.94 9.34 -16.58
CA GLY A 27 2.64 10.15 -15.59
C GLY A 27 2.51 9.57 -14.19
N VAL A 28 1.29 9.15 -13.81
CA VAL A 28 1.03 8.48 -12.53
C VAL A 28 1.78 7.15 -12.45
N ALA A 29 1.87 6.39 -13.54
CA ALA A 29 2.65 5.14 -13.58
C ALA A 29 4.11 5.36 -13.20
N LYS A 30 4.77 6.28 -13.89
CA LYS A 30 6.18 6.61 -13.65
C LYS A 30 6.39 7.17 -12.25
N LEU A 31 5.43 7.94 -11.73
CA LEU A 31 5.49 8.46 -10.37
C LEU A 31 5.44 7.31 -9.34
N GLU A 32 4.50 6.39 -9.46
CA GLU A 32 4.38 5.23 -8.57
C GLU A 32 5.64 4.36 -8.60
N GLU A 33 6.14 4.06 -9.81
CA GLU A 33 7.38 3.31 -10.01
C GLU A 33 8.59 4.03 -9.36
N ASN A 34 8.73 5.33 -9.60
CA ASN A 34 9.79 6.15 -9.02
C ASN A 34 9.70 6.21 -7.49
N ILE A 35 8.49 6.28 -6.91
CA ILE A 35 8.30 6.26 -5.45
C ILE A 35 8.78 4.92 -4.90
N VAL A 36 8.35 3.80 -5.48
CA VAL A 36 8.76 2.45 -5.05
C VAL A 36 10.28 2.28 -5.16
N ALA A 37 10.87 2.65 -6.31
CA ALA A 37 12.31 2.59 -6.53
C ALA A 37 13.10 3.49 -5.55
N SER A 38 12.60 4.70 -5.30
CA SER A 38 13.25 5.64 -4.37
C SER A 38 13.19 5.16 -2.92
N LEU A 39 12.06 4.59 -2.48
CA LEU A 39 11.93 4.00 -1.14
C LEU A 39 12.92 2.84 -0.97
N LEU A 40 13.04 1.96 -1.96
CA LEU A 40 14.00 0.87 -1.93
C LEU A 40 15.45 1.38 -1.88
N ALA A 41 15.78 2.36 -2.73
CA ALA A 41 17.10 2.99 -2.75
C ALA A 41 17.44 3.63 -1.39
N LEU A 42 16.50 4.35 -0.79
CA LEU A 42 16.69 4.98 0.53
C LEU A 42 16.91 3.93 1.63
N ILE A 43 16.14 2.84 1.65
CA ILE A 43 16.33 1.75 2.62
C ILE A 43 17.75 1.18 2.48
N THR A 44 18.19 0.90 1.26
CA THR A 44 19.53 0.37 0.98
C THR A 44 20.62 1.35 1.40
N LEU A 45 20.51 2.62 1.01
CA LEU A 45 21.49 3.66 1.33
C LEU A 45 21.60 3.90 2.84
N ILE A 46 20.49 4.00 3.55
CA ILE A 46 20.48 4.20 5.01
C ILE A 46 21.07 2.98 5.70
N SER A 47 20.68 1.77 5.29
CA SER A 47 21.18 0.53 5.89
C SER A 47 22.69 0.38 5.65
N PHE A 48 23.15 0.65 4.44
CA PHE A 48 24.57 0.61 4.08
C PHE A 48 25.38 1.68 4.84
N ALA A 49 24.91 2.93 4.85
CA ALA A 49 25.55 4.01 5.58
C ALA A 49 25.65 3.70 7.08
N GLN A 50 24.61 3.07 7.65
CA GLN A 50 24.62 2.66 9.05
C GLN A 50 25.64 1.56 9.35
N VAL A 51 25.83 0.59 8.44
CA VAL A 51 26.88 -0.43 8.55
C VAL A 51 28.26 0.23 8.51
N VAL A 52 28.49 1.15 7.56
CA VAL A 52 29.76 1.89 7.44
C VAL A 52 30.03 2.74 8.69
N ALA A 53 29.04 3.48 9.18
CA ALA A 53 29.17 4.28 10.40
C ALA A 53 29.59 3.40 11.59
N ARG A 54 28.92 2.24 11.74
CA ARG A 54 29.12 1.34 12.89
C ARG A 54 30.47 0.65 12.87
N TYR A 55 30.86 0.08 11.74
CA TYR A 55 32.06 -0.73 11.65
C TYR A 55 33.30 0.05 11.19
N GLY A 56 33.12 1.10 10.40
CA GLY A 56 34.22 1.95 9.90
C GLY A 56 34.57 3.10 10.84
N PHE A 57 33.59 3.67 11.53
CA PHE A 57 33.78 4.89 12.35
C PHE A 57 33.43 4.69 13.83
N ASN A 58 33.04 3.48 14.24
CA ASN A 58 32.57 3.19 15.60
C ASN A 58 31.48 4.19 16.07
N SER A 59 30.65 4.65 15.14
CA SER A 59 29.57 5.61 15.36
C SER A 59 28.27 5.11 14.73
N GLY A 60 27.17 5.84 14.84
CA GLY A 60 25.93 5.40 14.21
C GLY A 60 24.78 6.38 14.39
N TRP A 61 23.79 6.25 13.52
CA TRP A 61 22.55 7.00 13.62
C TRP A 61 21.51 6.18 14.39
N GLY A 62 21.12 6.65 15.58
CA GLY A 62 20.13 5.97 16.42
C GLY A 62 18.78 5.71 15.72
N GLY A 63 18.34 6.65 14.89
CA GLY A 63 17.09 6.56 14.13
C GLY A 63 17.14 5.71 12.87
N ALA A 64 18.30 5.15 12.47
CA ALA A 64 18.45 4.44 11.21
C ALA A 64 17.53 3.21 11.10
N LEU A 65 17.41 2.45 12.19
CA LEU A 65 16.59 1.23 12.24
C LEU A 65 15.09 1.54 12.20
N GLU A 66 14.66 2.58 12.92
CA GLU A 66 13.27 3.01 12.89
C GLU A 66 12.90 3.59 11.53
N MET A 67 13.78 4.40 10.93
CA MET A 67 13.59 4.97 9.59
C MET A 67 13.46 3.88 8.51
N THR A 68 14.35 2.89 8.50
CA THR A 68 14.29 1.82 7.48
C THR A 68 13.04 0.97 7.63
N ARG A 69 12.58 0.70 8.86
CA ARG A 69 11.30 0.00 9.10
C ARG A 69 10.10 0.80 8.60
N ILE A 70 10.08 2.12 8.84
CA ILE A 70 9.01 3.00 8.35
C ILE A 70 9.01 3.02 6.82
N LEU A 71 10.17 3.26 6.19
CA LEU A 71 10.32 3.24 4.74
C LEU A 71 9.92 1.88 4.14
N PHE A 72 10.26 0.78 4.80
CA PHE A 72 9.89 -0.56 4.36
C PHE A 72 8.38 -0.79 4.44
N ALA A 73 7.72 -0.33 5.51
CA ALA A 73 6.26 -0.34 5.58
C ALA A 73 5.63 0.50 4.45
N TRP A 74 6.24 1.65 4.12
CA TRP A 74 5.78 2.49 3.01
C TRP A 74 5.97 1.80 1.66
N LEU A 75 7.11 1.14 1.46
CA LEU A 75 7.42 0.36 0.28
C LEU A 75 6.38 -0.77 0.08
N ILE A 76 6.03 -1.49 1.15
CA ILE A 76 5.00 -2.54 1.09
C ILE A 76 3.64 -1.95 0.68
N LEU A 77 3.22 -0.86 1.31
CA LEU A 77 1.90 -0.28 1.09
C LEU A 77 1.75 0.33 -0.31
N PHE A 78 2.77 1.04 -0.81
CA PHE A 78 2.79 1.51 -2.19
C PHE A 78 2.95 0.35 -3.18
N GLY A 79 3.88 -0.56 -2.90
CA GLY A 79 4.18 -1.72 -3.74
C GLY A 79 2.99 -2.66 -3.89
N MET A 80 2.14 -2.78 -2.87
CA MET A 80 0.91 -3.57 -2.96
C MET A 80 -0.06 -2.98 -3.99
N SER A 81 -0.28 -1.67 -3.97
CA SER A 81 -1.14 -0.99 -4.96
C SER A 81 -0.54 -1.04 -6.36
N TYR A 82 0.74 -0.69 -6.49
CA TYR A 82 1.47 -0.74 -7.76
C TYR A 82 1.50 -2.16 -8.35
N GLY A 83 1.68 -3.18 -7.51
CA GLY A 83 1.65 -4.58 -7.90
C GLY A 83 0.31 -5.01 -8.48
N VAL A 84 -0.83 -4.53 -7.95
CA VAL A 84 -2.15 -4.78 -8.56
C VAL A 84 -2.24 -4.15 -9.95
N ARG A 85 -1.70 -2.95 -10.13
CA ARG A 85 -1.70 -2.25 -11.42
C ARG A 85 -0.97 -3.06 -12.50
N ILE A 86 0.27 -3.46 -12.24
CA ILE A 86 1.09 -4.20 -13.22
C ILE A 86 0.83 -5.71 -13.23
N GLY A 87 0.06 -6.22 -12.26
CA GLY A 87 -0.20 -7.66 -12.13
C GLY A 87 0.98 -8.44 -11.56
N LEU A 88 1.79 -7.85 -10.68
CA LEU A 88 2.98 -8.52 -10.13
C LEU A 88 2.65 -9.48 -8.97
N HIS A 89 1.46 -9.38 -8.37
CA HIS A 89 1.06 -10.28 -7.30
C HIS A 89 0.89 -11.70 -7.84
N LEU A 90 1.61 -12.63 -7.22
CA LEU A 90 1.54 -14.05 -7.56
C LEU A 90 0.18 -14.61 -7.15
N GLY A 91 -0.48 -15.27 -8.11
CA GLY A 91 -1.75 -15.93 -7.91
C GLY A 91 -1.74 -17.37 -8.40
N VAL A 92 -2.38 -18.26 -7.64
CA VAL A 92 -2.65 -19.64 -8.06
C VAL A 92 -4.01 -19.68 -8.73
N ASP A 93 -4.04 -19.89 -10.05
CA ASP A 93 -5.27 -19.85 -10.86
C ASP A 93 -5.62 -21.20 -11.53
N ALA A 94 -4.86 -22.26 -11.23
CA ALA A 94 -5.00 -23.58 -11.84
C ALA A 94 -6.45 -24.11 -11.80
N ILE A 95 -7.16 -23.94 -10.68
CA ILE A 95 -8.54 -24.41 -10.53
C ILE A 95 -9.51 -23.59 -11.38
N ILE A 96 -9.40 -22.26 -11.34
CA ILE A 96 -10.36 -21.39 -12.03
C ILE A 96 -10.19 -21.46 -13.55
N ARG A 97 -8.98 -21.73 -14.05
CA ARG A 97 -8.71 -21.94 -15.48
C ARG A 97 -9.43 -23.14 -16.08
N LEU A 98 -9.85 -24.11 -15.26
CA LEU A 98 -10.64 -25.27 -15.71
C LEU A 98 -12.12 -24.94 -15.92
N PHE A 99 -12.58 -23.79 -15.44
CA PHE A 99 -13.98 -23.41 -15.53
C PHE A 99 -14.36 -22.94 -16.95
N PRO A 100 -15.62 -23.15 -17.38
CA PRO A 100 -16.12 -22.51 -18.59
C PRO A 100 -16.06 -20.99 -18.45
N ARG A 101 -15.83 -20.27 -19.56
CA ARG A 101 -15.66 -18.80 -19.62
C ARG A 101 -16.56 -17.97 -18.69
N PRO A 102 -17.89 -18.19 -18.59
CA PRO A 102 -18.73 -17.41 -17.68
C PRO A 102 -18.38 -17.61 -16.20
N LEU A 103 -18.05 -18.83 -15.79
CA LEU A 103 -17.72 -19.16 -14.40
C LEU A 103 -16.30 -18.69 -14.04
N PHE A 104 -15.34 -18.77 -14.97
CA PHE A 104 -14.03 -18.13 -14.82
C PHE A 104 -14.16 -16.63 -14.58
N LYS A 105 -14.93 -15.94 -15.42
CA LYS A 105 -15.16 -14.49 -15.27
C LYS A 105 -15.82 -14.13 -13.94
N ALA A 106 -16.80 -14.93 -13.50
CA ALA A 106 -17.44 -14.74 -12.20
C ALA A 106 -16.44 -14.92 -11.04
N ALA A 107 -15.59 -15.95 -11.09
CA ALA A 107 -14.55 -16.19 -10.10
C ALA A 107 -13.49 -15.07 -10.07
N ALA A 108 -13.08 -14.57 -11.24
CA ALA A 108 -12.14 -13.47 -11.37
C ALA A 108 -12.69 -12.15 -10.76
N ILE A 109 -13.95 -11.82 -11.09
CA ILE A 109 -14.64 -10.65 -10.51
C ILE A 109 -14.79 -10.82 -9.00
N PHE A 110 -15.17 -12.01 -8.54
CA PHE A 110 -15.29 -12.30 -7.10
C PHE A 110 -13.97 -12.09 -6.37
N GLY A 111 -12.86 -12.62 -6.88
CA GLY A 111 -11.53 -12.41 -6.30
C GLY A 111 -11.16 -10.93 -6.20
N ALA A 112 -11.39 -10.16 -7.28
CA ALA A 112 -11.13 -8.73 -7.28
C ALA A 112 -12.02 -7.94 -6.31
N LEU A 113 -13.29 -8.34 -6.16
CA LEU A 113 -14.22 -7.78 -5.17
C LEU A 113 -13.80 -8.11 -3.73
N CYS A 114 -13.30 -9.32 -3.47
CA CYS A 114 -12.75 -9.68 -2.16
C CYS A 114 -11.53 -8.82 -1.81
N THR A 115 -10.61 -8.58 -2.75
CA THR A 115 -9.48 -7.67 -2.53
C THR A 115 -9.93 -6.24 -2.25
N LEU A 116 -10.92 -5.75 -3.01
CA LEU A 116 -11.53 -4.44 -2.78
C LEU A 116 -12.16 -4.35 -1.38
N ALA A 117 -12.97 -5.33 -1.01
CA ALA A 117 -13.63 -5.39 0.29
C ALA A 117 -12.61 -5.44 1.43
N TYR A 118 -11.55 -6.24 1.29
CA TYR A 118 -10.45 -6.30 2.25
C TYR A 118 -9.78 -4.94 2.45
N GLY A 119 -9.41 -4.26 1.35
CA GLY A 119 -8.82 -2.93 1.41
C GLY A 119 -9.74 -1.91 2.09
N LEU A 120 -11.04 -1.94 1.78
CA LEU A 120 -12.04 -1.05 2.38
C LEU A 120 -12.22 -1.32 3.88
N ILE A 121 -12.34 -2.57 4.29
CA ILE A 121 -12.46 -2.98 5.70
C ILE A 121 -11.25 -2.52 6.52
N LEU A 122 -10.04 -2.71 6.00
CA LEU A 122 -8.83 -2.24 6.66
C LEU A 122 -8.75 -0.71 6.70
N LEU A 123 -9.19 -0.04 5.64
CA LEU A 123 -9.22 1.42 5.58
C LEU A 123 -10.18 1.99 6.63
N HIS A 124 -11.36 1.40 6.74
CA HIS A 124 -12.39 1.77 7.70
C HIS A 124 -13.21 0.57 8.16
N SER A 125 -13.19 0.28 9.46
CA SER A 125 -13.93 -0.85 10.03
C SER A 125 -15.45 -0.81 9.82
N GLY A 126 -16.04 0.36 9.55
CA GLY A 126 -17.49 0.50 9.31
C GLY A 126 -18.00 -0.37 8.15
N PHE A 127 -17.14 -0.80 7.23
CA PHE A 127 -17.52 -1.79 6.21
C PHE A 127 -17.83 -3.17 6.80
N LEU A 128 -17.32 -3.50 8.00
CA LEU A 128 -17.70 -4.73 8.72
C LEU A 128 -19.15 -4.70 9.20
N ALA A 129 -19.71 -3.52 9.48
CA ALA A 129 -21.13 -3.40 9.85
C ALA A 129 -22.05 -3.83 8.69
N MET A 130 -21.61 -3.66 7.44
CA MET A 130 -22.38 -4.08 6.26
C MET A 130 -22.51 -5.60 6.14
N VAL A 131 -21.62 -6.37 6.77
CA VAL A 131 -21.67 -7.84 6.83
C VAL A 131 -22.21 -8.36 8.16
N GLY A 132 -22.79 -7.47 8.99
CA GLY A 132 -23.44 -7.84 10.24
C GLY A 132 -22.50 -8.04 11.43
N ALA A 133 -21.23 -7.63 11.32
CA ALA A 133 -20.30 -7.66 12.45
C ALA A 133 -20.54 -6.47 13.39
N ASP A 134 -20.38 -6.69 14.69
CA ASP A 134 -20.45 -5.62 15.69
C ASP A 134 -19.18 -4.74 15.59
N VAL A 135 -19.40 -3.47 15.26
CA VAL A 135 -18.32 -2.48 15.11
C VAL A 135 -18.51 -1.43 16.21
N GLY A 136 -17.73 -1.54 17.28
CA GLY A 136 -17.75 -0.54 18.34
C GLY A 136 -17.17 0.79 17.87
N GLY A 137 -17.69 1.90 18.39
CA GLY A 137 -17.28 3.26 18.02
C GLY A 137 -15.91 3.72 18.55
N ASN A 138 -15.07 2.80 19.01
CA ASN A 138 -13.76 3.11 19.58
C ASN A 138 -12.69 3.24 18.50
N TRP A 139 -11.68 4.09 18.73
CA TRP A 139 -10.53 4.26 17.83
C TRP A 139 -9.74 2.96 17.54
N ARG A 140 -9.87 1.95 18.42
CA ARG A 140 -9.28 0.61 18.23
C ARG A 140 -9.96 -0.18 17.11
N GLN A 141 -11.19 0.20 16.77
CA GLN A 141 -12.06 -0.51 15.85
C GLN A 141 -12.51 0.43 14.73
N SER A 142 -11.67 1.39 14.29
CA SER A 142 -12.01 2.37 13.23
C SER A 142 -11.18 2.19 11.94
N GLY A 143 -10.36 1.13 11.86
CA GLY A 143 -9.46 0.87 10.73
C GLY A 143 -8.27 1.83 10.69
N ALA A 144 -7.62 1.90 9.52
CA ALA A 144 -6.43 2.72 9.32
C ALA A 144 -6.68 4.22 9.49
N ILE A 145 -7.83 4.72 9.02
CA ILE A 145 -8.16 6.15 9.14
C ILE A 145 -8.27 6.54 10.61
N GLY A 146 -9.02 5.78 11.41
CA GLY A 146 -9.20 6.16 12.80
C GLY A 146 -7.99 5.86 13.69
N TYR A 147 -7.16 4.86 13.36
CA TYR A 147 -5.87 4.69 14.03
C TYR A 147 -4.90 5.84 13.73
N TRP A 148 -4.87 6.32 12.47
CA TRP A 148 -4.06 7.47 12.09
C TRP A 148 -4.55 8.76 12.78
N ASN A 149 -5.87 9.01 12.79
CA ASN A 149 -6.46 10.14 13.51
C ASN A 149 -6.12 10.10 15.01
N PHE A 150 -6.22 8.93 15.65
CA PHE A 150 -5.81 8.77 17.04
C PHE A 150 -4.34 9.16 17.27
N MET A 151 -3.44 8.80 16.36
CA MET A 151 -2.03 9.19 16.45
C MET A 151 -1.81 10.68 16.16
N PHE A 152 -2.63 11.27 15.29
CA PHE A 152 -2.62 12.70 15.00
C PHE A 152 -3.02 13.50 16.25
N ASP A 153 -4.16 13.16 16.85
CA ASP A 153 -4.69 13.82 18.05
C ASP A 153 -3.74 13.67 19.24
N ARG A 154 -3.10 12.50 19.37
CA ARG A 154 -2.18 12.23 20.49
C ARG A 154 -0.85 12.95 20.36
N GLY A 155 -0.45 13.29 19.13
CA GLY A 155 0.78 14.04 18.81
C GLY A 155 2.09 13.37 19.25
N THR A 156 2.09 12.07 19.54
CA THR A 156 3.28 11.40 20.09
C THR A 156 4.42 11.32 19.09
N GLY A 157 5.64 11.54 19.57
CA GLY A 157 6.86 11.33 18.81
C GLY A 157 7.22 9.85 18.65
N LEU A 158 8.05 9.56 17.65
CA LEU A 158 8.74 8.29 17.44
C LEU A 158 9.83 8.06 18.49
N ASP A 159 10.33 6.82 18.56
CA ASP A 159 11.20 6.39 19.64
C ASP A 159 12.66 6.83 19.43
N ASP A 160 13.16 6.71 18.21
CA ASP A 160 14.56 6.98 17.87
C ASP A 160 14.71 8.04 16.76
N LEU A 161 13.67 8.25 15.95
CA LEU A 161 13.69 9.20 14.84
C LEU A 161 13.42 10.63 15.30
N ARG A 162 14.41 11.50 15.11
CA ARG A 162 14.37 12.92 15.51
C ARG A 162 14.54 13.84 14.31
N TYR A 163 13.96 15.03 14.39
CA TYR A 163 14.23 16.09 13.45
C TYR A 163 15.68 16.56 13.57
N PRO A 164 16.28 17.07 12.49
CA PRO A 164 17.52 17.83 12.58
C PRO A 164 17.35 18.98 13.58
N THR A 165 18.38 19.24 14.39
CA THR A 165 18.34 20.24 15.48
C THR A 165 17.92 21.62 14.97
N TRP A 166 18.45 22.04 13.82
CA TRP A 166 18.09 23.32 13.20
C TRP A 166 16.59 23.45 12.87
N VAL A 167 15.90 22.35 12.53
CA VAL A 167 14.45 22.36 12.27
C VAL A 167 13.70 22.55 13.57
N SER A 168 14.08 21.81 14.62
CA SER A 168 13.46 21.90 15.93
C SER A 168 13.62 23.30 16.54
N GLU A 169 14.81 23.87 16.43
CA GLU A 169 15.15 25.20 16.95
C GLU A 169 14.47 26.33 16.17
N THR A 170 14.43 26.23 14.83
CA THR A 170 13.88 27.30 13.97
C THR A 170 12.35 27.32 13.98
N PHE A 171 11.72 26.14 13.92
CA PHE A 171 10.26 26.03 13.79
C PHE A 171 9.55 25.73 15.11
N GLY A 172 10.28 25.56 16.21
CA GLY A 172 9.71 25.22 17.52
C GLY A 172 8.97 23.87 17.51
N VAL A 173 9.29 22.98 16.56
CA VAL A 173 8.69 21.65 16.50
C VAL A 173 9.35 20.74 17.55
N GLN A 174 8.58 19.78 18.06
CA GLN A 174 9.10 18.76 18.97
C GLN A 174 10.31 18.02 18.38
N GLU A 175 11.25 17.58 19.22
CA GLU A 175 12.48 16.91 18.73
C GLU A 175 12.21 15.62 17.96
N ARG A 176 11.22 14.84 18.41
CA ARG A 176 10.88 13.53 17.83
C ARG A 176 9.88 13.69 16.70
N VAL A 177 10.12 13.01 15.59
CA VAL A 177 9.18 13.00 14.47
C VAL A 177 7.84 12.43 14.92
N GLN A 178 6.73 13.07 14.59
CA GLN A 178 5.40 12.63 15.02
C GLN A 178 5.05 11.27 14.39
N ARG A 179 4.46 10.38 15.18
CA ARG A 179 4.01 9.04 14.75
C ARG A 179 2.98 9.09 13.63
N TRP A 180 2.10 10.09 13.64
CA TRP A 180 1.10 10.24 12.58
C TRP A 180 1.73 10.53 11.21
N VAL A 181 2.93 11.13 11.15
CA VAL A 181 3.64 11.34 9.88
C VAL A 181 4.04 9.99 9.30
N ALA A 182 4.65 9.12 10.12
CA ALA A 182 5.02 7.78 9.70
C ALA A 182 3.81 6.91 9.33
N TYR A 183 2.69 7.08 10.04
CA TYR A 183 1.49 6.25 9.84
C TYR A 183 0.52 6.80 8.80
N LEU A 184 0.76 7.98 8.25
CA LEU A 184 -0.02 8.54 7.13
C LEU A 184 -0.11 7.55 5.96
N MET A 185 0.91 6.72 5.80
CA MET A 185 0.95 5.74 4.73
C MET A 185 -0.08 4.62 4.88
N LEU A 186 -0.58 4.32 6.08
CA LEU A 186 -1.62 3.33 6.29
C LEU A 186 -2.91 3.69 5.53
N PRO A 187 -3.57 4.83 5.80
CA PRO A 187 -4.77 5.20 5.07
C PRO A 187 -4.50 5.50 3.59
N VAL A 188 -3.35 6.08 3.23
CA VAL A 188 -2.99 6.36 1.83
C VAL A 188 -2.81 5.07 1.03
N GLY A 189 -2.02 4.12 1.54
CA GLY A 189 -1.73 2.85 0.87
C GLY A 189 -2.96 1.98 0.71
N LEU A 190 -3.79 1.87 1.75
CA LEU A 190 -5.04 1.10 1.68
C LEU A 190 -6.06 1.75 0.74
N ALA A 191 -6.14 3.08 0.70
CA ALA A 191 -6.97 3.76 -0.28
C ALA A 191 -6.50 3.50 -1.71
N LEU A 192 -5.19 3.55 -1.96
CA LEU A 192 -4.59 3.22 -3.24
C LEU A 192 -4.85 1.74 -3.62
N LEU A 193 -4.76 0.80 -2.69
CA LEU A 193 -5.11 -0.60 -2.91
C LEU A 193 -6.58 -0.76 -3.29
N SER A 194 -7.50 -0.19 -2.51
CA SER A 194 -8.94 -0.23 -2.80
C SER A 194 -9.23 0.37 -4.16
N PHE A 195 -8.60 1.49 -4.49
CA PHE A 195 -8.75 2.13 -5.78
C PHE A 195 -8.30 1.22 -6.94
N ARG A 196 -7.10 0.64 -6.86
CA ARG A 196 -6.59 -0.30 -7.89
C ARG A 196 -7.45 -1.57 -8.00
N SER A 197 -7.95 -2.06 -6.88
CA SER A 197 -8.84 -3.23 -6.86
C SER A 197 -10.16 -2.92 -7.56
N LEU A 198 -10.74 -1.73 -7.35
CA LEU A 198 -11.93 -1.28 -8.07
C LEU A 198 -11.67 -1.17 -9.58
N GLN A 199 -10.51 -0.64 -9.99
CA GLN A 199 -10.12 -0.62 -11.40
C GLN A 199 -10.01 -2.03 -11.97
N ALA A 200 -9.42 -2.97 -11.24
CA ALA A 200 -9.32 -4.36 -11.65
C ALA A 200 -10.71 -5.00 -11.82
N VAL A 201 -11.64 -4.78 -10.89
CA VAL A 201 -13.04 -5.25 -11.01
C VAL A 201 -13.67 -4.74 -12.31
N ILE A 202 -13.53 -3.44 -12.60
CA ILE A 202 -14.10 -2.82 -13.81
C ILE A 202 -13.44 -3.37 -15.08
N ALA A 203 -12.11 -3.50 -15.09
CA ALA A 203 -11.36 -4.03 -16.23
C ALA A 203 -11.75 -5.50 -16.53
N ILE A 204 -11.87 -6.34 -15.50
CA ILE A 204 -12.33 -7.73 -15.66
C ILE A 204 -13.77 -7.78 -16.16
N ALA A 205 -14.65 -6.93 -15.62
CA ALA A 205 -16.04 -6.84 -16.08
C ALA A 205 -16.14 -6.46 -17.56
N ARG A 206 -15.29 -5.55 -18.04
CA ARG A 206 -15.20 -5.14 -19.46
C ARG A 206 -14.50 -6.15 -20.36
N GLY A 207 -13.66 -7.02 -19.78
CA GLY A 207 -12.84 -7.97 -20.53
C GLY A 207 -11.47 -7.41 -20.95
N ASP A 208 -11.06 -6.27 -20.39
CA ASP A 208 -9.75 -5.65 -20.64
C ASP A 208 -8.61 -6.39 -19.89
N ARG A 209 -8.97 -7.20 -18.88
CA ARG A 209 -8.06 -7.96 -18.03
C ARG A 209 -8.71 -9.28 -17.61
N GLU A 210 -7.96 -10.37 -17.53
CA GLU A 210 -8.50 -11.67 -17.10
C GLU A 210 -8.57 -11.80 -15.56
N LEU A 211 -7.50 -11.44 -14.85
CA LEU A 211 -7.36 -11.61 -13.41
C LEU A 211 -6.71 -10.38 -12.74
N ILE A 212 -6.95 -10.22 -11.44
CA ILE A 212 -6.32 -9.14 -10.63
C ILE A 212 -4.86 -9.43 -10.29
N VAL A 213 -4.49 -10.71 -10.23
CA VAL A 213 -3.15 -11.26 -10.02
C VAL A 213 -2.63 -11.86 -11.33
N ALA A 214 -1.32 -11.99 -11.48
CA ALA A 214 -0.76 -12.73 -12.60
C ALA A 214 -0.17 -14.06 -12.14
N SER A 215 -0.29 -15.03 -13.03
CA SER A 215 0.20 -16.39 -12.83
C SER A 215 1.38 -16.62 -13.78
N HIS A 216 2.44 -15.83 -13.58
CA HIS A 216 3.67 -15.91 -14.40
C HIS A 216 4.28 -17.31 -14.38
N GLU A 217 4.22 -17.99 -13.23
CA GLU A 217 4.77 -19.33 -13.04
C GLU A 217 4.02 -20.40 -13.85
N ALA A 218 2.70 -20.24 -14.04
CA ALA A 218 1.92 -21.17 -14.87
C ALA A 218 2.20 -20.97 -16.37
N GLU A 219 2.40 -19.73 -16.81
CA GLU A 219 2.76 -19.42 -18.20
C GLU A 219 4.18 -19.90 -18.54
N GLU A 220 5.15 -19.67 -17.64
CA GLU A 220 6.52 -20.19 -17.80
C GLU A 220 6.55 -21.72 -17.82
N LEU A 221 5.93 -22.40 -16.86
CA LEU A 221 5.91 -23.87 -16.81
C LEU A 221 5.24 -24.49 -18.04
N VAL A 222 4.17 -23.86 -18.57
CA VAL A 222 3.56 -24.30 -19.85
C VAL A 222 4.54 -24.07 -20.99
N SER A 223 5.21 -22.92 -21.05
CA SER A 223 6.17 -22.62 -22.11
C SER A 223 7.35 -23.58 -22.14
N GLU A 224 7.87 -23.96 -20.98
CA GLU A 224 8.97 -24.91 -20.82
C GLU A 224 8.55 -26.34 -21.16
N ASN A 225 7.32 -26.75 -20.80
CA ASN A 225 6.85 -28.12 -20.98
C ASN A 225 6.01 -28.35 -22.26
N LEU A 226 5.80 -27.32 -23.09
CA LEU A 226 5.06 -27.40 -24.37
C LEU A 226 5.63 -28.46 -25.33
N ASN A 227 6.92 -28.82 -25.19
CA ASN A 227 7.58 -29.82 -26.01
C ASN A 227 7.78 -31.17 -25.30
N ALA A 228 7.50 -31.27 -24.00
CA ALA A 228 7.72 -32.50 -23.22
C ALA A 228 6.66 -33.58 -23.49
N LEU A 229 5.52 -33.23 -24.09
CA LEU A 229 4.42 -34.15 -24.44
C LEU A 229 4.42 -34.56 -25.93
N LYS A 230 5.46 -34.20 -26.69
CA LYS A 230 5.60 -34.54 -28.12
C LYS A 230 6.43 -35.80 -28.38
N GLU A 231 6.87 -36.50 -27.33
CA GLU A 231 7.48 -37.84 -27.38
C GLU A 231 6.54 -38.87 -26.75
#